data_AF-A0A9D5P950-F1
#
_entry.id   AF-A0A9D5P950-F1
#
_cell.length_a   1.000
_cell.length_b   1.000
_cell.length_c   1.000
_cell.angle_alpha   90.00
_cell.angle_beta   90.00
_cell.angle_gamma   90.00
#
_symmetry.space_group_name_H-M   'P 1'
#
loop_
_entity.id
_entity.type
_entity.pdbx_description
1 polymer ?
#
loop_
_entity_poly.entity_id
_entity_poly.type
_entity_poly.pdbx_seq_one_letter_code
_entity_poly.pdbx_strand_id
1 'polypeptide(L)'
;MCRIRWLMPAKCVEEGIREKKIEKHLLCRTFGVTFAVTLNFLFMKELEEKVAAEGKFLPGGILKVDSFINHQIDPLLMQRVGAEIARLFRDNEPKIDKVVTVEASGIAPAMAAALALGVPMVFFKKAKPTTMQRCYQTQVHSATKAKNYDIIVDCNYLKAGERVLLVDDFLANGNATFGVLDLCHQAGAELVGAAFLIEKEFMEGRKRILAKYPDLRIESLAIVQSNEIGPEDEKFMQMAIDASVENVRNGGGPFGAVIVKDGQLVATGVNRVTANNDPTAHAEVSAIRNACQKLGSFKLDGCVIYTSCEPCPMCLSAIYWSGIQKIYYGNTAIDAKDIDFDDQFIYDEIDRTADVRSIPSICMMRHEAQAAFREWRLKVDKIEY
;
A
#
# COMPACT_ATOMS: atom_id res chain seq x y z
N MET A 1 49.63 -21.88 15.50
CA MET A 1 49.70 -22.40 14.12
C MET A 1 48.56 -23.38 13.92
N CYS A 2 47.52 -23.00 13.17
CA CYS A 2 46.56 -23.94 12.59
C CYS A 2 45.99 -23.30 11.31
N ARG A 3 46.22 -23.97 10.17
CA ARG A 3 45.92 -23.48 8.81
C ARG A 3 44.50 -23.89 8.43
N ILE A 4 43.69 -22.95 7.97
CA ILE A 4 42.40 -23.23 7.31
C ILE A 4 42.65 -23.23 5.80
N ARG A 5 42.21 -24.32 5.16
CA ARG A 5 42.43 -24.68 3.75
C ARG A 5 41.17 -24.29 2.98
N TRP A 6 41.28 -23.36 2.03
CA TRP A 6 40.20 -23.01 1.11
C TRP A 6 40.11 -24.07 0.00
N LEU A 7 38.90 -24.62 -0.20
CA LEU A 7 38.57 -25.45 -1.35
C LEU A 7 37.97 -24.54 -2.44
N MET A 8 38.74 -24.31 -3.50
CA MET A 8 38.21 -23.90 -4.80
C MET A 8 38.25 -25.12 -5.73
N PRO A 9 37.22 -25.36 -6.55
CA PRO A 9 37.39 -26.07 -7.80
C PRO A 9 37.47 -25.07 -8.96
N ALA A 10 38.59 -25.12 -9.68
CA ALA A 10 38.70 -24.64 -11.05
C ALA A 10 38.37 -25.80 -12.00
N LYS A 11 37.55 -25.56 -13.02
CA LYS A 11 37.90 -25.84 -14.43
C LYS A 11 36.87 -25.29 -15.40
N CYS A 12 37.38 -24.45 -16.28
CA CYS A 12 36.81 -24.08 -17.57
C CYS A 12 36.64 -25.30 -18.47
N VAL A 13 35.55 -25.34 -19.23
CA VAL A 13 35.52 -25.93 -20.58
C VAL A 13 34.80 -24.92 -21.47
N GLU A 14 35.50 -24.50 -22.52
CA GLU A 14 35.02 -23.66 -23.62
C GLU A 14 34.01 -24.44 -24.48
N GLU A 15 32.94 -23.77 -24.92
CA GLU A 15 32.39 -23.95 -26.28
C GLU A 15 31.43 -22.79 -26.57
N GLY A 16 31.74 -22.02 -27.62
CA GLY A 16 31.18 -20.70 -27.87
C GLY A 16 29.89 -20.69 -28.70
N ILE A 17 29.07 -19.64 -28.49
CA ILE A 17 28.11 -19.16 -29.47
C ILE A 17 28.09 -17.61 -29.44
N ARG A 18 28.74 -17.04 -30.48
CA ARG A 18 28.54 -15.75 -31.16
C ARG A 18 27.96 -14.55 -30.38
N GLU A 19 28.86 -13.62 -30.08
CA GLU A 19 28.58 -12.20 -29.81
C GLU A 19 28.01 -11.49 -31.05
N LYS A 20 26.92 -10.74 -30.87
CA LYS A 20 26.61 -9.57 -31.71
C LYS A 20 26.89 -8.31 -30.90
N LYS A 21 27.95 -7.61 -31.33
CA LYS A 21 28.30 -6.23 -30.99
C LYS A 21 27.07 -5.31 -31.03
N ILE A 22 26.80 -4.60 -29.94
CA ILE A 22 26.29 -3.23 -30.00
C ILE A 22 27.10 -2.39 -29.00
N GLU A 23 27.69 -1.33 -29.53
CA GLU A 23 28.75 -0.52 -28.93
C GLU A 23 28.28 0.30 -27.73
N LYS A 24 29.07 0.23 -26.64
CA LYS A 24 29.14 1.28 -25.63
C LYS A 24 29.92 2.46 -26.22
N HIS A 25 29.31 3.64 -26.29
CA HIS A 25 29.86 4.98 -25.98
C HIS A 25 29.06 6.07 -26.73
N LEU A 26 28.11 6.73 -26.08
CA LEU A 26 28.02 8.20 -25.95
C LEU A 26 26.76 8.61 -25.17
N LEU A 27 26.84 9.76 -24.50
CA LEU A 27 25.82 10.43 -23.67
C LEU A 27 25.77 10.06 -22.18
N CYS A 28 26.93 10.21 -21.55
CA CYS A 28 27.01 10.90 -20.26
C CYS A 28 26.75 12.40 -20.48
N ARG A 29 25.94 12.99 -19.58
CA ARG A 29 25.52 14.40 -19.46
C ARG A 29 24.17 14.71 -20.15
N THR A 30 23.24 15.23 -19.32
CA THR A 30 21.95 15.90 -19.62
C THR A 30 20.60 15.17 -19.44
N PHE A 31 20.52 13.94 -18.92
CA PHE A 31 19.22 13.33 -18.55
C PHE A 31 19.30 12.53 -17.24
N GLY A 32 19.53 13.22 -16.12
CA GLY A 32 19.68 12.59 -14.79
C GLY A 32 18.39 12.39 -14.00
N VAL A 33 17.25 12.94 -14.44
CA VAL A 33 16.05 13.04 -13.58
C VAL A 33 14.93 12.08 -14.03
N THR A 34 14.81 11.77 -15.32
CA THR A 34 13.66 10.98 -15.82
C THR A 34 13.85 9.46 -15.69
N PHE A 35 15.08 8.95 -15.79
CA PHE A 35 15.34 7.49 -15.73
C PHE A 35 15.30 6.92 -14.31
N ALA A 36 15.68 7.71 -13.30
CA ALA A 36 15.63 7.30 -11.90
C ALA A 36 14.19 7.14 -11.41
N VAL A 37 13.28 8.03 -11.81
CA VAL A 37 11.86 7.98 -11.42
C VAL A 37 11.16 6.73 -11.99
N THR A 38 11.46 6.35 -13.24
CA THR A 38 10.86 5.16 -13.85
C THR A 38 11.36 3.86 -13.20
N LEU A 39 12.64 3.77 -12.83
CA LEU A 39 13.14 2.62 -12.06
C LEU A 39 12.56 2.59 -10.64
N ASN A 40 12.42 3.75 -9.98
CA ASN A 40 11.88 3.85 -8.62
C ASN A 40 10.43 3.34 -8.52
N PHE A 41 9.60 3.57 -9.55
CA PHE A 41 8.21 3.11 -9.59
C PHE A 41 8.09 1.59 -9.84
N LEU A 42 9.09 0.96 -10.45
CA LEU A 42 9.07 -0.47 -10.74
C LEU A 42 9.36 -1.35 -9.51
N PHE A 43 10.13 -0.87 -8.53
CA PHE A 43 10.56 -1.71 -7.39
C PHE A 43 9.47 -1.92 -6.33
N MET A 44 8.67 -0.89 -6.04
CA MET A 44 7.56 -0.97 -5.08
C MET A 44 6.47 -1.92 -5.57
N LYS A 45 6.17 -1.87 -6.88
CA LYS A 45 5.23 -2.80 -7.51
C LYS A 45 5.62 -4.25 -7.33
N GLU A 46 6.91 -4.59 -7.36
CA GLU A 46 7.31 -5.98 -7.24
C GLU A 46 6.96 -6.60 -5.89
N LEU A 47 7.15 -5.85 -4.79
CA LEU A 47 6.76 -6.33 -3.46
C LEU A 47 5.23 -6.46 -3.35
N GLU A 48 4.49 -5.48 -3.85
CA GLU A 48 3.02 -5.50 -3.88
C GLU A 48 2.48 -6.65 -4.73
N GLU A 49 3.03 -6.87 -5.93
CA GLU A 49 2.68 -7.97 -6.84
C GLU A 49 3.00 -9.32 -6.20
N LYS A 50 4.13 -9.46 -5.50
CA LYS A 50 4.48 -10.70 -4.82
C LYS A 50 3.57 -10.97 -3.62
N VAL A 51 3.21 -9.93 -2.85
CA VAL A 51 2.20 -10.04 -1.79
C VAL A 51 0.84 -10.42 -2.36
N ALA A 52 0.42 -9.84 -3.49
CA ALA A 52 -0.85 -10.16 -4.14
C ALA A 52 -0.87 -11.59 -4.71
N ALA A 53 0.25 -12.07 -5.27
CA ALA A 53 0.33 -13.39 -5.89
C ALA A 53 0.51 -14.53 -4.88
N GLU A 54 1.31 -14.33 -3.83
CA GLU A 54 1.72 -15.40 -2.91
C GLU A 54 1.21 -15.21 -1.48
N GLY A 55 0.77 -14.01 -1.12
CA GLY A 55 0.26 -13.67 0.20
C GLY A 55 -1.09 -14.33 0.49
N LYS A 56 -1.26 -14.85 1.70
CA LYS A 56 -2.52 -15.45 2.17
C LYS A 56 -3.05 -14.71 3.39
N PHE A 57 -4.23 -14.11 3.27
CA PHE A 57 -4.93 -13.55 4.42
C PHE A 57 -5.61 -14.66 5.22
N LEU A 58 -5.27 -14.74 6.50
CA LEU A 58 -5.87 -15.63 7.47
C LEU A 58 -6.72 -14.81 8.45
N PRO A 59 -7.74 -15.42 9.07
CA PRO A 59 -8.60 -14.75 10.05
C PRO A 59 -7.80 -14.03 11.15
N GLY A 60 -8.29 -12.86 11.56
CA GLY A 60 -7.66 -12.01 12.58
C GLY A 60 -6.60 -11.07 12.00
N GLY A 61 -6.72 -10.68 10.72
CA GLY A 61 -5.84 -9.74 10.06
C GLY A 61 -4.40 -10.26 9.84
N ILE A 62 -4.23 -11.58 9.74
CA ILE A 62 -2.91 -12.20 9.58
C ILE A 62 -2.60 -12.39 8.10
N LEU A 63 -1.73 -11.55 7.54
CA LEU A 63 -1.11 -11.78 6.23
C LEU A 63 0.08 -12.75 6.37
N LYS A 64 -0.05 -13.93 5.75
CA LYS A 64 0.98 -14.97 5.69
C LYS A 64 1.78 -14.84 4.39
N VAL A 65 3.10 -14.64 4.51
CA VAL A 65 4.07 -14.43 3.42
C VAL A 65 5.30 -15.34 3.60
N ASP A 66 5.05 -16.57 4.03
CA ASP A 66 6.09 -17.53 4.38
C ASP A 66 6.97 -17.94 3.19
N SER A 67 6.49 -17.80 1.94
CA SER A 67 7.24 -18.19 0.74
C SER A 67 8.38 -17.24 0.39
N PHE A 68 8.42 -16.02 0.94
CA PHE A 68 9.44 -15.03 0.57
C PHE A 68 9.98 -14.13 1.69
N ILE A 69 9.33 -14.05 2.87
CA ILE A 69 9.82 -13.25 4.02
C ILE A 69 10.01 -14.12 5.28
N ASN A 70 8.93 -14.74 5.77
CA ASN A 70 8.87 -15.22 7.16
C ASN A 70 9.44 -16.61 7.43
N HIS A 71 9.58 -17.44 6.39
CA HIS A 71 10.10 -18.80 6.54
C HIS A 71 11.11 -19.12 5.44
N GLN A 72 10.66 -19.08 4.19
CA GLN A 72 11.52 -18.97 3.03
C GLN A 72 11.80 -17.49 2.78
N ILE A 73 13.05 -17.16 2.49
CA ILE A 73 13.49 -15.81 2.16
C ILE A 73 13.80 -15.78 0.67
N ASP A 74 13.28 -14.80 -0.06
CA ASP A 74 13.71 -14.48 -1.42
C ASP A 74 14.90 -13.49 -1.35
N PRO A 75 16.16 -13.93 -1.56
CA PRO A 75 17.32 -13.08 -1.36
C PRO A 75 17.40 -11.93 -2.36
N LEU A 76 16.87 -12.15 -3.57
CA LEU A 76 16.94 -11.16 -4.65
C LEU A 76 15.91 -10.04 -4.40
N LEU A 77 14.72 -10.40 -3.92
CA LEU A 77 13.76 -9.42 -3.40
C LEU A 77 14.36 -8.63 -2.23
N MET A 78 15.00 -9.31 -1.25
CA MET A 78 15.62 -8.63 -0.11
C MET A 78 16.71 -7.65 -0.54
N GLN A 79 17.52 -8.00 -1.55
CA GLN A 79 18.53 -7.09 -2.09
C GLN A 79 17.90 -5.79 -2.63
N ARG A 80 16.78 -5.89 -3.37
CA ARG A 80 16.06 -4.72 -3.90
C ARG A 80 15.41 -3.90 -2.80
N VAL A 81 14.76 -4.57 -1.83
CA VAL A 81 14.23 -3.95 -0.61
C VAL A 81 15.31 -3.14 0.12
N GLY A 82 16.50 -3.72 0.32
CA GLY A 82 17.62 -3.05 0.95
C GLY A 82 18.09 -1.82 0.18
N ALA A 83 18.17 -1.91 -1.15
CA ALA A 83 18.53 -0.79 -2.01
C ALA A 83 17.50 0.36 -1.94
N GLU A 84 16.22 0.05 -1.87
CA GLU A 84 15.15 1.05 -1.76
C GLU A 84 15.14 1.73 -0.39
N ILE A 85 15.29 0.97 0.70
CA ILE A 85 15.45 1.55 2.05
C ILE A 85 16.68 2.47 2.07
N ALA A 86 17.81 2.02 1.51
CA ALA A 86 19.00 2.85 1.43
C ALA A 86 18.80 4.10 0.58
N ARG A 87 17.96 4.07 -0.46
CA ARG A 87 17.58 5.24 -1.26
C ARG A 87 16.74 6.21 -0.45
N LEU A 88 15.71 5.73 0.24
CA LEU A 88 14.80 6.55 1.06
C LEU A 88 15.55 7.28 2.18
N PHE A 89 16.48 6.61 2.84
CA PHE A 89 17.22 7.14 3.98
C PHE A 89 18.63 7.67 3.64
N ARG A 90 19.01 7.74 2.36
CA ARG A 90 20.36 8.15 1.93
C ARG A 90 20.72 9.56 2.41
N ASP A 91 19.76 10.46 2.28
CA ASP A 91 19.94 11.89 2.52
C ASP A 91 19.49 12.29 3.93
N ASN A 92 19.37 11.32 4.85
CA ASN A 92 19.08 11.64 6.25
C ASN A 92 20.22 12.49 6.81
N GLU A 93 19.87 13.70 7.23
CA GLU A 93 20.70 14.51 8.10
C GLU A 93 20.07 14.53 9.49
N PRO A 94 20.73 13.93 10.50
CA PRO A 94 22.08 13.41 10.46
C PRO A 94 22.20 11.96 9.94
N LYS A 95 23.41 11.56 9.50
CA LYS A 95 23.67 10.21 8.96
C LYS A 95 23.35 9.09 9.97
N ILE A 96 22.88 7.96 9.43
CA ILE A 96 22.63 6.72 10.17
C ILE A 96 23.95 6.03 10.48
N ASP A 97 24.16 5.63 11.74
CA ASP A 97 25.36 4.90 12.17
C ASP A 97 25.17 3.38 12.10
N LYS A 98 23.92 2.92 12.18
CA LYS A 98 23.60 1.49 12.36
C LYS A 98 22.15 1.17 12.00
N VAL A 99 21.93 -0.03 11.46
CA VAL A 99 20.58 -0.59 11.31
C VAL A 99 20.25 -1.48 12.51
N VAL A 100 19.04 -1.38 13.03
CA VAL A 100 18.53 -2.25 14.10
C VAL A 100 17.26 -2.97 13.66
N THR A 101 17.01 -4.14 14.24
CA THR A 101 15.78 -4.94 14.02
C THR A 101 15.47 -5.79 15.25
N VAL A 102 14.31 -6.43 15.30
CA VAL A 102 13.99 -7.47 16.30
C VAL A 102 14.00 -8.85 15.61
N GLU A 103 14.53 -9.88 16.27
CA GLU A 103 14.57 -11.23 15.69
C GLU A 103 13.16 -11.84 15.52
N ALA A 104 12.89 -12.68 14.52
CA ALA A 104 13.82 -13.24 13.54
C ALA A 104 13.58 -12.70 12.11
N SER A 105 12.32 -12.52 11.69
CA SER A 105 11.96 -12.18 10.30
C SER A 105 12.56 -10.88 9.80
N GLY A 106 12.65 -9.84 10.64
CA GLY A 106 13.27 -8.57 10.28
C GLY A 106 14.78 -8.64 9.98
N ILE A 107 15.47 -9.75 10.32
CA ILE A 107 16.91 -9.90 10.08
C ILE A 107 17.25 -9.82 8.59
N ALA A 108 16.49 -10.48 7.71
CA ALA A 108 16.78 -10.50 6.28
C ALA A 108 16.68 -9.10 5.63
N PRO A 109 15.60 -8.34 5.80
CA PRO A 109 15.52 -6.99 5.26
C PRO A 109 16.49 -6.01 5.93
N ALA A 110 16.68 -6.12 7.25
CA ALA A 110 17.64 -5.27 7.97
C ALA A 110 19.07 -5.49 7.50
N MET A 111 19.46 -6.74 7.24
CA MET A 111 20.78 -7.07 6.68
C MET A 111 20.96 -6.49 5.28
N ALA A 112 19.93 -6.59 4.42
CA ALA A 112 20.00 -6.02 3.09
C ALA A 112 20.09 -4.49 3.11
N ALA A 113 19.33 -3.83 3.98
CA ALA A 113 19.40 -2.38 4.18
C ALA A 113 20.76 -1.93 4.74
N ALA A 114 21.29 -2.63 5.75
CA ALA A 114 22.59 -2.36 6.34
C ALA A 114 23.72 -2.47 5.31
N LEU A 115 23.67 -3.51 4.48
CA LEU A 115 24.61 -3.71 3.37
C LEU A 115 24.54 -2.57 2.36
N ALA A 116 23.33 -2.13 1.99
CA ALA A 116 23.13 -1.06 1.01
C ALA A 116 23.50 0.33 1.56
N LEU A 117 23.32 0.57 2.87
CA LEU A 117 23.72 1.79 3.56
C LEU A 117 25.22 1.82 3.93
N GLY A 118 25.88 0.66 3.93
CA GLY A 118 27.29 0.54 4.31
C GLY A 118 27.54 0.70 5.82
N VAL A 119 26.58 0.29 6.66
CA VAL A 119 26.63 0.42 8.12
C VAL A 119 26.46 -0.94 8.81
N PRO A 120 26.95 -1.12 10.05
CA PRO A 120 26.69 -2.34 10.81
C PRO A 120 25.19 -2.54 11.11
N MET A 121 24.78 -3.78 11.35
CA MET A 121 23.45 -4.12 11.88
C MET A 121 23.54 -4.73 13.27
N VAL A 122 22.50 -4.52 14.09
CA VAL A 122 22.29 -5.20 15.37
C VAL A 122 20.84 -5.66 15.47
N PHE A 123 20.61 -6.94 15.67
CA PHE A 123 19.26 -7.46 15.94
C PHE A 123 19.06 -7.69 17.43
N PHE A 124 17.88 -7.33 17.92
CA PHE A 124 17.49 -7.49 19.31
C PHE A 124 16.86 -8.86 19.53
N LYS A 125 17.13 -9.43 20.71
CA LYS A 125 16.73 -10.79 21.06
C LYS A 125 15.44 -10.83 21.84
N LYS A 126 14.67 -11.91 21.66
CA LYS A 126 13.40 -12.16 22.36
C LYS A 126 13.58 -12.92 23.69
N ALA A 127 14.78 -13.42 23.94
CA ALA A 127 15.16 -14.07 25.18
C ALA A 127 16.63 -13.78 25.49
N LYS A 128 16.96 -13.62 26.78
CA LYS A 128 18.33 -13.32 27.21
C LYS A 128 19.21 -14.56 27.01
N PRO A 129 20.25 -14.52 26.17
CA PRO A 129 21.18 -15.63 26.07
C PRO A 129 22.12 -15.64 27.29
N THR A 130 22.61 -16.82 27.65
CA THR A 130 23.56 -17.00 28.78
C THR A 130 24.87 -16.23 28.60
N THR A 131 25.22 -15.90 27.35
CA THR A 131 26.43 -15.16 26.99
C THR A 131 26.31 -13.64 27.20
N MET A 132 25.11 -13.11 27.47
CA MET A 132 24.87 -11.67 27.59
C MET A 132 24.89 -11.24 29.05
N GLN A 133 25.90 -10.47 29.43
CA GLN A 133 26.08 -10.01 30.81
C GLN A 133 25.24 -8.75 31.10
N ARG A 134 25.61 -7.63 30.46
CA ARG A 134 24.95 -6.33 30.61
C ARG A 134 24.07 -6.03 29.40
N CYS A 135 22.79 -5.79 29.63
CA CYS A 135 21.82 -5.59 28.56
C CYS A 135 20.82 -4.50 28.90
N TYR A 136 20.35 -3.82 27.85
CA TYR A 136 19.09 -3.09 27.89
C TYR A 136 17.96 -4.06 27.61
N GLN A 137 16.86 -3.93 28.34
CA GLN A 137 15.72 -4.84 28.24
C GLN A 137 14.42 -4.06 28.41
N THR A 138 13.41 -4.46 27.63
CA THR A 138 12.05 -3.96 27.75
C THR A 138 11.07 -5.08 27.46
N GLN A 139 9.83 -4.94 27.93
CA GLN A 139 8.78 -5.92 27.71
C GLN A 139 7.69 -5.34 26.81
N VAL A 140 7.33 -6.08 25.77
CA VAL A 140 6.30 -5.68 24.80
C VAL A 140 5.23 -6.75 24.68
N HIS A 141 3.99 -6.30 24.55
CA HIS A 141 2.85 -7.18 24.37
C HIS A 141 2.66 -7.54 22.89
N SER A 142 2.59 -8.83 22.56
CA SER A 142 2.16 -9.30 21.24
C SER A 142 0.65 -9.46 21.24
N ALA A 143 -0.06 -8.56 20.55
CA ALA A 143 -1.50 -8.67 20.37
C ALA A 143 -1.89 -9.98 19.65
N THR A 144 -1.09 -10.42 18.67
CA THR A 144 -1.36 -11.62 17.87
C THR A 144 -1.18 -12.93 18.66
N LYS A 145 -0.36 -12.93 19.72
CA LYS A 145 -0.09 -14.12 20.54
C LYS A 145 -0.65 -14.00 21.97
N ALA A 146 -1.32 -12.88 22.29
CA ALA A 146 -1.77 -12.51 23.64
C ALA A 146 -0.71 -12.77 24.72
N LYS A 147 0.57 -12.52 24.41
CA LYS A 147 1.72 -12.83 25.27
C LYS A 147 2.70 -11.67 25.30
N ASN A 148 3.25 -11.42 26.48
CA ASN A 148 4.39 -10.53 26.63
C ASN A 148 5.65 -11.27 26.18
N TYR A 149 6.54 -10.54 25.51
CA TYR A 149 7.88 -11.01 25.20
C TYR A 149 8.87 -9.90 25.47
N ASP A 150 10.10 -10.28 25.81
CA ASP A 150 11.16 -9.33 26.05
C ASP A 150 11.80 -8.91 24.73
N ILE A 151 12.30 -7.69 24.65
CA ILE A 151 13.26 -7.27 23.64
C ILE A 151 14.53 -6.85 24.37
N ILE A 152 15.64 -7.45 23.97
CA ILE A 152 16.91 -7.38 24.72
C ILE A 152 18.06 -7.12 23.76
N VAL A 153 18.95 -6.21 24.14
CA VAL A 153 20.20 -5.94 23.41
C VAL A 153 21.36 -5.80 24.39
N ASP A 154 22.53 -6.34 24.02
CA ASP A 154 23.75 -6.18 24.80
C ASP A 154 24.21 -4.72 24.72
N CYS A 155 24.53 -4.12 25.88
CA CYS A 155 24.89 -2.71 25.96
C CYS A 155 26.17 -2.35 25.17
N ASN A 156 26.95 -3.32 24.72
CA ASN A 156 28.13 -3.07 23.88
C ASN A 156 27.76 -2.69 22.44
N TYR A 157 26.54 -3.03 22.00
CA TYR A 157 26.12 -2.90 20.60
C TYR A 157 25.04 -1.82 20.37
N LEU A 158 24.63 -1.11 21.42
CA LEU A 158 23.80 0.09 21.32
C LEU A 158 24.34 1.14 22.30
N LYS A 159 24.89 2.24 21.78
CA LYS A 159 25.66 3.22 22.55
C LYS A 159 25.02 4.60 22.50
N ALA A 160 25.30 5.41 23.52
CA ALA A 160 24.86 6.79 23.60
C ALA A 160 25.35 7.61 22.40
N GLY A 161 24.46 8.40 21.82
CA GLY A 161 24.71 9.25 20.65
C GLY A 161 24.65 8.53 19.29
N GLU A 162 24.53 7.20 19.26
CA GLU A 162 24.34 6.48 17.99
C GLU A 162 22.97 6.76 17.39
N ARG A 163 22.94 6.95 16.07
CA ARG A 163 21.73 7.14 15.29
C ARG A 163 21.38 5.87 14.56
N VAL A 164 20.25 5.29 14.92
CA VAL A 164 19.84 3.98 14.43
C VAL A 164 18.62 4.08 13.54
N LEU A 165 18.60 3.25 12.49
CA LEU A 165 17.43 3.03 11.64
C LEU A 165 16.81 1.68 11.99
N LEU A 166 15.55 1.66 12.43
CA LEU A 166 14.82 0.41 12.56
C LEU A 166 14.43 -0.09 11.17
N VAL A 167 14.74 -1.34 10.85
CA VAL A 167 14.22 -2.03 9.66
C VAL A 167 13.56 -3.31 10.13
N ASP A 168 12.28 -3.50 9.85
CA ASP A 168 11.53 -4.70 10.26
C ASP A 168 10.62 -5.22 9.14
N ASP A 169 10.11 -6.44 9.30
CA ASP A 169 9.24 -7.08 8.32
C ASP A 169 7.84 -6.43 8.26
N PHE A 170 7.19 -6.27 9.41
CA PHE A 170 5.81 -5.79 9.50
C PHE A 170 5.62 -4.60 10.44
N LEU A 171 4.89 -3.58 9.97
CA LEU A 171 4.21 -2.63 10.84
C LEU A 171 2.76 -3.06 11.06
N ALA A 172 2.46 -3.55 12.26
CA ALA A 172 1.10 -3.88 12.70
C ALA A 172 0.64 -2.94 13.82
N ASN A 173 0.71 -3.36 15.09
CA ASN A 173 0.33 -2.52 16.22
C ASN A 173 1.45 -1.56 16.69
N GLY A 174 2.66 -1.63 16.11
CA GLY A 174 3.79 -0.78 16.51
C GLY A 174 4.47 -1.15 17.84
N ASN A 175 4.05 -2.22 18.51
CA ASN A 175 4.60 -2.59 19.83
C ASN A 175 6.12 -2.87 19.78
N ALA A 176 6.62 -3.57 18.75
CA ALA A 176 8.05 -3.80 18.59
C ALA A 176 8.82 -2.47 18.44
N THR A 177 8.30 -1.54 17.65
CA THR A 177 8.85 -0.19 17.49
C THR A 177 8.90 0.58 18.81
N PHE A 178 7.85 0.51 19.63
CA PHE A 178 7.87 1.10 20.97
C PHE A 178 8.95 0.47 21.87
N GLY A 179 9.16 -0.84 21.78
CA GLY A 179 10.25 -1.51 22.49
C GLY A 179 11.62 -1.02 22.01
N VAL A 180 11.82 -0.87 20.69
CA VAL A 180 13.06 -0.32 20.12
C VAL A 180 13.31 1.12 20.60
N LEU A 181 12.27 1.96 20.59
CA LEU A 181 12.34 3.34 21.10
C LEU A 181 12.74 3.39 22.58
N ASP A 182 12.16 2.52 23.41
CA ASP A 182 12.51 2.41 24.83
C ASP A 182 13.97 1.98 25.04
N LEU A 183 14.45 0.97 24.30
CA LEU A 183 15.85 0.55 24.37
C LEU A 183 16.82 1.64 23.87
N CYS A 184 16.45 2.40 22.84
CA CYS A 184 17.23 3.55 22.40
C CYS A 184 17.32 4.61 23.51
N HIS A 185 16.19 4.90 24.17
CA HIS A 185 16.16 5.81 25.32
C HIS A 185 17.06 5.33 26.46
N GLN A 186 16.99 4.05 26.86
CA GLN A 186 17.85 3.47 27.88
C GLN A 186 19.35 3.56 27.53
N ALA A 187 19.69 3.43 26.24
CA ALA A 187 21.07 3.53 25.76
C ALA A 187 21.58 4.96 25.55
N GLY A 188 20.68 5.95 25.51
CA GLY A 188 20.98 7.30 25.03
C GLY A 188 21.23 7.36 23.52
N ALA A 189 20.74 6.38 22.76
CA ALA A 189 20.76 6.35 21.30
C ALA A 189 19.49 7.03 20.73
N GLU A 190 19.53 7.38 19.44
CA GLU A 190 18.45 8.06 18.75
C GLU A 190 17.90 7.18 17.61
N LEU A 191 16.59 6.91 17.62
CA LEU A 191 15.92 6.28 16.49
C LEU A 191 15.55 7.35 15.47
N VAL A 192 16.31 7.45 14.38
CA VAL A 192 16.15 8.52 13.37
C VAL A 192 15.14 8.16 12.27
N GLY A 193 14.63 6.93 12.28
CA GLY A 193 13.62 6.47 11.36
C GLY A 193 13.26 5.00 11.56
N ALA A 194 12.16 4.60 10.93
CA ALA A 194 11.75 3.20 10.83
C ALA A 194 11.32 2.88 9.39
N ALA A 195 11.80 1.75 8.86
CA ALA A 195 11.42 1.20 7.57
C ALA A 195 10.77 -0.16 7.75
N PHE A 196 9.65 -0.39 7.08
CA PHE A 196 8.92 -1.65 7.12
C PHE A 196 8.72 -2.21 5.72
N LEU A 197 8.79 -3.53 5.57
CA LEU A 197 8.48 -4.15 4.28
C LEU A 197 6.99 -4.06 4.02
N ILE A 198 6.18 -4.47 4.99
CA ILE A 198 4.73 -4.50 4.84
C ILE A 198 4.07 -3.81 6.04
N GLU A 199 3.28 -2.78 5.79
CA GLU A 199 2.40 -2.17 6.78
C GLU A 199 0.98 -2.69 6.65
N LYS A 200 0.34 -2.98 7.78
CA LYS A 200 -1.09 -3.30 7.85
C LYS A 200 -1.84 -2.03 8.23
N GLU A 201 -2.35 -1.30 7.25
CA GLU A 201 -2.97 0.03 7.46
C GLU A 201 -4.16 -0.01 8.42
N PHE A 202 -4.90 -1.11 8.38
CA PHE A 202 -6.04 -1.38 9.27
C PHE A 202 -5.65 -1.59 10.74
N MET A 203 -4.35 -1.65 11.04
CA MET A 203 -3.83 -1.70 12.40
C MET A 203 -3.31 -0.31 12.77
N GLU A 204 -3.59 0.16 14.00
CA GLU A 204 -3.28 1.54 14.39
C GLU A 204 -1.78 1.81 14.67
N GLY A 205 -0.84 0.97 14.24
CA GLY A 205 0.59 1.08 14.58
C GLY A 205 1.21 2.42 14.22
N ARG A 206 1.13 2.81 12.93
CA ARG A 206 1.67 4.10 12.45
C ARG A 206 1.07 5.28 13.21
N LYS A 207 -0.27 5.32 13.30
CA LYS A 207 -1.02 6.36 14.00
C LYS A 207 -0.60 6.47 15.47
N ARG A 208 -0.48 5.33 16.18
CA ARG A 208 -0.05 5.30 17.59
C ARG A 208 1.39 5.80 17.77
N ILE A 209 2.29 5.45 16.86
CA ILE A 209 3.70 5.87 16.92
C ILE A 209 3.78 7.38 16.70
N LEU A 210 3.18 7.89 15.61
CA LEU A 210 3.22 9.32 15.26
C LEU A 210 2.50 10.21 16.28
N ALA A 211 1.48 9.69 16.97
CA ALA A 211 0.84 10.42 18.08
C ALA A 211 1.80 10.69 19.26
N LYS A 212 2.84 9.87 19.44
CA LYS A 212 3.85 10.04 20.51
C LYS A 212 5.17 10.63 19.99
N TYR A 213 5.50 10.34 18.74
CA TYR A 213 6.75 10.72 18.08
C TYR A 213 6.41 11.33 16.70
N PRO A 214 5.87 12.56 16.65
CA PRO A 214 5.36 13.15 15.41
C PRO A 214 6.43 13.34 14.34
N ASP A 215 7.68 13.52 14.75
CA ASP A 215 8.82 13.74 13.86
C ASP A 215 9.51 12.45 13.42
N LEU A 216 9.07 11.28 13.92
CA LEU A 216 9.68 10.01 13.55
C LEU A 216 9.30 9.66 12.11
N ARG A 217 10.30 9.64 11.23
CA ARG A 217 10.13 9.22 9.85
C ARG A 217 9.80 7.72 9.77
N ILE A 218 8.65 7.38 9.19
CA ILE A 218 8.21 5.98 8.97
C ILE A 218 7.95 5.74 7.49
N GLU A 219 8.72 4.83 6.90
CA GLU A 219 8.60 4.41 5.50
C GLU A 219 8.13 2.95 5.42
N SER A 220 7.11 2.67 4.60
CA SER A 220 6.60 1.32 4.40
C SER A 220 6.62 0.99 2.90
N LEU A 221 7.24 -0.14 2.54
CA LEU A 221 7.45 -0.51 1.13
C LEU A 221 6.20 -1.14 0.47
N ALA A 222 5.27 -1.66 1.26
CA ALA A 222 3.97 -2.09 0.80
C ALA A 222 2.96 -1.81 1.91
N ILE A 223 1.81 -1.24 1.55
CA ILE A 223 0.73 -0.97 2.49
C ILE A 223 -0.43 -1.91 2.14
N VAL A 224 -0.83 -2.71 3.11
CA VAL A 224 -1.85 -3.72 2.97
C VAL A 224 -3.09 -3.28 3.73
N GLN A 225 -4.21 -3.23 3.01
CA GLN A 225 -5.53 -2.96 3.56
C GLN A 225 -6.22 -4.26 3.98
N SER A 226 -7.14 -4.16 4.95
CA SER A 226 -7.95 -5.32 5.36
C SER A 226 -9.07 -5.57 4.35
N ASN A 227 -9.28 -6.84 4.02
CA ASN A 227 -10.50 -7.31 3.36
C ASN A 227 -11.49 -7.94 4.36
N GLU A 228 -11.20 -7.92 5.66
CA GLU A 228 -12.15 -8.39 6.68
C GLU A 228 -13.31 -7.40 6.80
N ILE A 229 -14.52 -7.95 6.89
CA ILE A 229 -15.75 -7.22 7.14
C ILE A 229 -15.94 -7.14 8.65
N GLY A 230 -15.99 -5.94 9.20
CA GLY A 230 -16.23 -5.68 10.62
C GLY A 230 -17.70 -5.35 10.93
N PRO A 231 -18.10 -5.31 12.22
CA PRO A 231 -19.47 -4.96 12.62
C PRO A 231 -19.94 -3.58 12.15
N GLU A 232 -19.03 -2.60 12.05
CA GLU A 232 -19.37 -1.28 11.49
C GLU A 232 -19.62 -1.36 9.98
N ASP A 233 -18.93 -2.23 9.24
CA ASP A 233 -19.18 -2.45 7.81
C ASP A 233 -20.59 -3.01 7.59
N GLU A 234 -21.01 -3.98 8.40
CA GLU A 234 -22.37 -4.54 8.36
C GLU A 234 -23.43 -3.47 8.61
N LYS A 235 -23.19 -2.56 9.56
CA LYS A 235 -24.09 -1.44 9.85
C LYS A 235 -24.20 -0.48 8.67
N PHE A 236 -23.10 -0.10 8.02
CA PHE A 236 -23.15 0.78 6.85
C PHE A 236 -23.76 0.10 5.63
N MET A 237 -23.49 -1.20 5.44
CA MET A 237 -24.16 -2.00 4.42
C MET A 237 -25.66 -2.06 4.67
N GLN A 238 -26.09 -2.28 5.92
CA GLN A 238 -27.51 -2.26 6.29
C GLN A 238 -28.16 -0.91 5.97
N MET A 239 -27.47 0.21 6.20
CA MET A 239 -27.98 1.53 5.82
C MET A 239 -28.17 1.69 4.29
N ALA A 240 -27.26 1.13 3.48
CA ALA A 240 -27.43 1.12 2.01
C ALA A 240 -28.62 0.24 1.59
N ILE A 241 -28.80 -0.92 2.23
CA ILE A 241 -29.94 -1.82 2.01
C ILE A 241 -31.26 -1.14 2.40
N ASP A 242 -31.32 -0.52 3.58
CA ASP A 242 -32.51 0.18 4.07
C ASP A 242 -32.91 1.33 3.13
N ALA A 243 -31.92 2.11 2.68
CA ALA A 243 -32.12 3.16 1.70
C ALA A 243 -32.66 2.63 0.35
N SER A 244 -32.14 1.48 -0.10
CA SER A 244 -32.65 0.78 -1.30
C SER A 244 -34.12 0.37 -1.14
N VAL A 245 -34.45 -0.30 -0.03
CA VAL A 245 -35.81 -0.78 0.26
C VAL A 245 -36.80 0.37 0.38
N GLU A 246 -36.42 1.45 1.09
CA GLU A 246 -37.23 2.65 1.19
C GLU A 246 -37.42 3.32 -0.18
N ASN A 247 -36.39 3.33 -1.02
CA ASN A 247 -36.47 3.93 -2.35
C ASN A 247 -37.47 3.23 -3.26
N VAL A 248 -37.54 1.89 -3.23
CA VAL A 248 -38.58 1.13 -3.94
C VAL A 248 -39.98 1.55 -3.51
N ARG A 249 -40.20 1.66 -2.20
CA ARG A 249 -41.50 2.10 -1.64
C ARG A 249 -41.88 3.52 -2.09
N ASN A 250 -40.88 4.33 -2.39
CA ASN A 250 -41.02 5.71 -2.86
C ASN A 250 -40.87 5.87 -4.39
N GLY A 251 -41.07 4.77 -5.15
CA GLY A 251 -41.15 4.79 -6.62
C GLY A 251 -39.81 4.90 -7.37
N GLY A 252 -38.68 4.68 -6.69
CA GLY A 252 -37.36 4.59 -7.31
C GLY A 252 -36.90 3.15 -7.58
N GLY A 253 -35.75 2.98 -8.21
CA GLY A 253 -35.15 1.66 -8.45
C GLY A 253 -34.60 1.01 -7.16
N PRO A 254 -34.41 -0.32 -7.12
CA PRO A 254 -34.00 -1.07 -5.93
C PRO A 254 -32.50 -0.95 -5.61
N PHE A 255 -31.98 0.28 -5.57
CA PHE A 255 -30.58 0.54 -5.30
C PHE A 255 -30.39 1.71 -4.34
N GLY A 256 -29.50 1.51 -3.36
CA GLY A 256 -29.09 2.48 -2.36
C GLY A 256 -27.59 2.38 -2.10
N ALA A 257 -26.96 3.50 -1.79
CA ALA A 257 -25.53 3.56 -1.49
C ALA A 257 -25.26 4.59 -0.40
N VAL A 258 -24.24 4.33 0.42
CA VAL A 258 -23.74 5.25 1.44
C VAL A 258 -22.23 5.42 1.32
N ILE A 259 -21.75 6.63 1.57
CA ILE A 259 -20.32 6.98 1.61
C ILE A 259 -19.94 7.30 3.04
N VAL A 260 -18.85 6.72 3.50
CA VAL A 260 -18.33 6.82 4.87
C VAL A 260 -16.90 7.35 4.82
N LYS A 261 -16.55 8.22 5.77
CA LYS A 261 -15.18 8.71 5.99
C LYS A 261 -14.89 8.69 7.48
N ASP A 262 -13.75 8.12 7.86
CA ASP A 262 -13.32 8.01 9.27
C ASP A 262 -14.39 7.37 10.19
N GLY A 263 -15.10 6.36 9.69
CA GLY A 263 -16.17 5.67 10.42
C GLY A 263 -17.46 6.49 10.59
N GLN A 264 -17.64 7.58 9.83
CA GLN A 264 -18.83 8.42 9.88
C GLN A 264 -19.53 8.49 8.52
N LEU A 265 -20.87 8.41 8.53
CA LEU A 265 -21.67 8.61 7.33
C LEU A 265 -21.47 10.04 6.78
N VAL A 266 -20.95 10.12 5.56
CA VAL A 266 -20.84 11.37 4.80
C VAL A 266 -22.12 11.61 4.03
N ALA A 267 -22.53 10.68 3.16
CA ALA A 267 -23.66 10.88 2.28
C ALA A 267 -24.40 9.57 1.97
N THR A 268 -25.66 9.71 1.56
CA THR A 268 -26.50 8.63 1.06
C THR A 268 -26.97 8.99 -0.36
N GLY A 269 -27.11 8.00 -1.22
CA GLY A 269 -27.68 8.12 -2.56
C GLY A 269 -28.61 6.94 -2.85
N VAL A 270 -29.61 7.18 -3.70
CA VAL A 270 -30.61 6.18 -4.10
C VAL A 270 -30.91 6.33 -5.60
N ASN A 271 -31.33 5.24 -6.25
CA ASN A 271 -31.63 5.27 -7.68
C ASN A 271 -32.93 6.05 -7.98
N ARG A 272 -32.82 7.15 -8.71
CA ARG A 272 -33.95 8.02 -9.09
C ARG A 272 -34.05 8.21 -10.60
N VAL A 273 -33.65 7.22 -11.39
CA VAL A 273 -33.61 7.34 -12.87
C VAL A 273 -34.97 7.75 -13.45
N THR A 274 -36.01 6.99 -13.14
CA THR A 274 -37.37 7.25 -13.62
C THR A 274 -38.04 8.42 -12.91
N ALA A 275 -37.79 8.58 -11.61
CA ALA A 275 -38.35 9.67 -10.81
C ALA A 275 -37.84 11.05 -11.26
N ASN A 276 -36.56 11.15 -11.65
CA ASN A 276 -35.92 12.41 -12.05
C ASN A 276 -35.86 12.59 -13.57
N ASN A 277 -36.22 11.58 -14.37
CA ASN A 277 -35.94 11.52 -15.81
C ASN A 277 -34.44 11.76 -16.12
N ASP A 278 -33.55 11.15 -15.32
CA ASP A 278 -32.09 11.28 -15.43
C ASP A 278 -31.45 9.88 -15.47
N PRO A 279 -30.95 9.40 -16.62
CA PRO A 279 -30.33 8.08 -16.74
C PRO A 279 -29.05 7.92 -15.91
N THR A 280 -28.49 9.01 -15.37
CA THR A 280 -27.28 8.98 -14.52
C THR A 280 -27.59 8.99 -13.03
N ALA A 281 -28.87 9.11 -12.63
CA ALA A 281 -29.30 9.20 -11.23
C ALA A 281 -29.27 7.84 -10.50
N HIS A 282 -28.18 7.11 -10.63
CA HIS A 282 -27.92 5.87 -9.91
C HIS A 282 -27.53 6.16 -8.46
N ALA A 283 -27.64 5.15 -7.59
CA ALA A 283 -27.42 5.29 -6.16
C ALA A 283 -26.00 5.77 -5.84
N GLU A 284 -24.98 5.14 -6.44
CA GLU A 284 -23.57 5.45 -6.23
C GLU A 284 -23.21 6.85 -6.77
N VAL A 285 -23.67 7.17 -7.99
CA VAL A 285 -23.44 8.49 -8.60
C VAL A 285 -24.07 9.59 -7.75
N SER A 286 -25.29 9.36 -7.26
CA SER A 286 -25.98 10.29 -6.36
C SER A 286 -25.26 10.43 -5.01
N ALA A 287 -24.79 9.33 -4.44
CA ALA A 287 -24.03 9.35 -3.19
C ALA A 287 -22.71 10.12 -3.33
N ILE A 288 -21.96 9.89 -4.42
CA ILE A 288 -20.72 10.62 -4.75
C ILE A 288 -21.02 12.11 -4.88
N ARG A 289 -22.05 12.49 -5.65
CA ARG A 289 -22.46 13.88 -5.84
C ARG A 289 -22.77 14.56 -4.51
N ASN A 290 -23.55 13.89 -3.65
CA ASN A 290 -23.91 14.39 -2.33
C ASN A 290 -22.68 14.51 -1.41
N ALA A 291 -21.77 13.53 -1.43
CA ALA A 291 -20.54 13.57 -0.64
C ALA A 291 -19.61 14.70 -1.07
N CYS A 292 -19.39 14.88 -2.38
CA CYS A 292 -18.56 15.96 -2.91
C CYS A 292 -19.10 17.33 -2.51
N GLN A 293 -20.42 17.53 -2.59
CA GLN A 293 -21.06 18.78 -2.13
C GLN A 293 -20.88 18.99 -0.62
N LYS A 294 -21.11 17.95 0.19
CA LYS A 294 -20.98 18.04 1.65
C LYS A 294 -19.55 18.33 2.11
N LEU A 295 -18.55 17.75 1.44
CA LEU A 295 -17.14 17.91 1.78
C LEU A 295 -16.48 19.11 1.07
N GLY A 296 -17.16 19.74 0.10
CA GLY A 296 -16.59 20.83 -0.70
C GLY A 296 -15.40 20.38 -1.55
N SER A 297 -15.35 19.10 -1.96
CA SER A 297 -14.22 18.50 -2.67
C SER A 297 -14.72 17.63 -3.83
N PHE A 298 -13.99 17.62 -4.95
CA PHE A 298 -14.23 16.70 -6.06
C PHE A 298 -13.48 15.36 -5.91
N LYS A 299 -12.61 15.26 -4.90
CA LYS A 299 -11.94 14.04 -4.46
C LYS A 299 -12.49 13.58 -3.11
N LEU A 300 -12.71 12.29 -3.00
CA LEU A 300 -13.24 11.58 -1.85
C LEU A 300 -12.16 10.65 -1.25
N ASP A 301 -10.92 11.13 -1.20
CA ASP A 301 -9.81 10.38 -0.63
C ASP A 301 -10.10 10.04 0.85
N GLY A 302 -9.79 8.80 1.23
CA GLY A 302 -10.11 8.22 2.53
C GLY A 302 -11.57 7.82 2.72
N CYS A 303 -12.43 7.99 1.71
CA CYS A 303 -13.81 7.52 1.77
C CYS A 303 -13.93 6.04 1.33
N VAL A 304 -14.94 5.38 1.89
CA VAL A 304 -15.41 4.03 1.53
C VAL A 304 -16.86 4.14 1.07
N ILE A 305 -17.24 3.41 0.03
CA ILE A 305 -18.62 3.30 -0.42
C ILE A 305 -19.18 1.91 -0.10
N TYR A 306 -20.40 1.89 0.45
CA TYR A 306 -21.21 0.69 0.62
C TYR A 306 -22.41 0.82 -0.29
N THR A 307 -22.62 -0.11 -1.20
CA THR A 307 -23.74 -0.11 -2.14
C THR A 307 -24.55 -1.39 -2.02
N SER A 308 -25.88 -1.29 -2.16
CA SER A 308 -26.77 -2.44 -2.06
C SER A 308 -26.58 -3.44 -3.20
N CYS A 309 -25.89 -3.05 -4.28
CA CYS A 309 -25.61 -3.90 -5.44
C CYS A 309 -24.24 -3.58 -6.03
N GLU A 310 -23.59 -4.56 -6.65
CA GLU A 310 -22.36 -4.39 -7.39
C GLU A 310 -22.47 -3.22 -8.41
N PRO A 311 -21.53 -2.26 -8.43
CA PRO A 311 -21.62 -1.09 -9.30
C PRO A 311 -21.58 -1.46 -10.79
N CYS A 312 -22.50 -0.88 -11.57
CA CYS A 312 -22.44 -0.95 -13.04
C CYS A 312 -21.23 -0.16 -13.61
N PRO A 313 -20.89 -0.29 -14.91
CA PRO A 313 -19.74 0.39 -15.51
C PRO A 313 -19.66 1.90 -15.26
N MET A 314 -20.81 2.59 -15.30
CA MET A 314 -20.89 4.03 -15.02
C MET A 314 -20.55 4.32 -13.56
N CYS A 315 -21.20 3.63 -12.63
CA CYS A 315 -21.00 3.82 -11.20
C CYS A 315 -19.55 3.46 -10.81
N LEU A 316 -19.03 2.35 -11.32
CA LEU A 316 -17.66 1.92 -11.10
C LEU A 316 -16.66 2.98 -11.58
N SER A 317 -16.84 3.52 -12.79
CA SER A 317 -15.99 4.59 -13.32
C SER A 317 -16.04 5.85 -12.45
N ALA A 318 -17.24 6.25 -12.00
CA ALA A 318 -17.42 7.39 -11.12
C ALA A 318 -16.72 7.21 -9.77
N ILE A 319 -16.79 6.01 -9.18
CA ILE A 319 -16.08 5.67 -7.94
C ILE A 319 -14.56 5.85 -8.13
N TYR A 320 -13.98 5.29 -9.20
CA TYR A 320 -12.55 5.46 -9.49
C TYR A 320 -12.13 6.91 -9.68
N TRP A 321 -12.88 7.71 -10.45
CA TRP A 321 -12.55 9.12 -10.68
C TRP A 321 -12.64 9.96 -9.40
N SER A 322 -13.54 9.58 -8.48
CA SER A 322 -13.71 10.27 -7.20
C SER A 322 -12.59 9.98 -6.20
N GLY A 323 -11.76 8.95 -6.37
CA GLY A 323 -10.69 8.61 -5.42
C GLY A 323 -11.16 7.86 -4.16
N ILE A 324 -12.39 7.32 -4.17
CA ILE A 324 -12.87 6.40 -3.14
C ILE A 324 -11.96 5.17 -3.09
N GLN A 325 -11.55 4.77 -1.89
CA GLN A 325 -10.50 3.76 -1.70
C GLN A 325 -11.03 2.33 -1.68
N LYS A 326 -12.31 2.14 -1.33
CA LYS A 326 -12.88 0.81 -1.18
C LYS A 326 -14.38 0.78 -1.48
N ILE A 327 -14.81 -0.33 -2.07
CA ILE A 327 -16.20 -0.64 -2.42
C ILE A 327 -16.62 -1.90 -1.66
N TYR A 328 -17.68 -1.80 -0.87
CA TYR A 328 -18.44 -2.95 -0.39
C TYR A 328 -19.76 -3.01 -1.16
N TYR A 329 -20.17 -4.19 -1.61
CA TYR A 329 -21.44 -4.39 -2.30
C TYR A 329 -22.23 -5.57 -1.74
N GLY A 330 -23.56 -5.45 -1.77
CA GLY A 330 -24.49 -6.49 -1.32
C GLY A 330 -24.82 -7.51 -2.42
N ASN A 331 -25.80 -7.16 -3.27
CA ASN A 331 -26.19 -7.98 -4.41
C ASN A 331 -25.12 -7.98 -5.52
N THR A 332 -25.06 -9.04 -6.31
CA THR A 332 -24.15 -9.18 -7.45
C THR A 332 -24.76 -8.65 -8.75
N ALA A 333 -23.93 -8.49 -9.79
CA ALA A 333 -24.41 -8.20 -11.14
C ALA A 333 -25.39 -9.28 -11.68
N ILE A 334 -25.26 -10.54 -11.23
CA ILE A 334 -26.18 -11.62 -11.61
C ILE A 334 -27.55 -11.38 -10.96
N ASP A 335 -27.58 -11.02 -9.67
CA ASP A 335 -28.83 -10.71 -8.96
C ASP A 335 -29.55 -9.52 -9.60
N ALA A 336 -28.81 -8.49 -10.03
CA ALA A 336 -29.37 -7.34 -10.75
C ALA A 336 -29.95 -7.73 -12.11
N LYS A 337 -29.25 -8.58 -12.87
CA LYS A 337 -29.73 -9.11 -14.14
C LYS A 337 -31.05 -9.88 -13.98
N ASP A 338 -31.19 -10.67 -12.92
CA ASP A 338 -32.39 -11.48 -12.65
C ASP A 338 -33.65 -10.64 -12.37
N ILE A 339 -33.49 -9.34 -12.09
CA ILE A 339 -34.58 -8.37 -11.93
C ILE A 339 -34.61 -7.31 -13.05
N ASP A 340 -34.09 -7.65 -14.23
CA ASP A 340 -34.08 -6.83 -15.46
C ASP A 340 -33.15 -5.59 -15.44
N PHE A 341 -32.11 -5.59 -14.59
CA PHE A 341 -31.04 -4.58 -14.59
C PHE A 341 -29.72 -5.18 -15.11
N ASP A 342 -29.69 -5.55 -16.40
CA ASP A 342 -28.51 -6.12 -17.06
C ASP A 342 -27.68 -5.05 -17.80
N ASP A 343 -26.42 -4.89 -17.37
CA ASP A 343 -25.45 -3.96 -17.95
C ASP A 343 -24.34 -4.66 -18.77
N GLN A 344 -24.43 -5.97 -19.01
CA GLN A 344 -23.38 -6.74 -19.74
C GLN A 344 -23.08 -6.14 -21.11
N PHE A 345 -24.10 -5.62 -21.81
CA PHE A 345 -23.92 -5.01 -23.12
C PHE A 345 -22.97 -3.79 -23.11
N ILE A 346 -22.88 -3.06 -21.98
CA ILE A 346 -21.96 -1.91 -21.86
C ILE A 346 -20.52 -2.40 -21.77
N TYR A 347 -20.27 -3.46 -21.00
CA TYR A 347 -18.94 -4.07 -20.92
C TYR A 347 -18.46 -4.52 -22.31
N ASP A 348 -19.35 -5.14 -23.09
CA ASP A 348 -19.06 -5.58 -24.46
C ASP A 348 -18.73 -4.42 -25.42
N GLU A 349 -19.22 -3.21 -25.14
CA GLU A 349 -18.98 -2.01 -25.96
C GLU A 349 -17.68 -1.28 -25.60
N ILE A 350 -17.20 -1.42 -24.35
CA ILE A 350 -15.95 -0.80 -23.89
C ILE A 350 -14.75 -1.34 -24.67
N ASP A 351 -14.72 -2.66 -24.89
CA ASP A 351 -13.62 -3.35 -25.60
C ASP A 351 -13.64 -3.13 -27.12
N ARG A 352 -14.73 -2.57 -27.67
CA ARG A 352 -14.86 -2.32 -29.11
C ARG A 352 -14.18 -1.03 -29.53
N THR A 353 -13.64 -1.02 -30.75
CA THR A 353 -13.16 0.20 -31.39
C THR A 353 -14.34 1.12 -31.73
N ALA A 354 -14.09 2.43 -31.74
CA ALA A 354 -15.13 3.45 -31.88
C ALA A 354 -16.04 3.27 -33.11
N ASP A 355 -15.49 2.75 -34.20
CA ASP A 355 -16.16 2.52 -35.48
C ASP A 355 -17.09 1.31 -35.51
N VAL A 356 -16.95 0.36 -34.57
CA VAL A 356 -17.76 -0.87 -34.52
C VAL A 356 -18.63 -0.99 -33.27
N ARG A 357 -18.72 0.08 -32.48
CA ARG A 357 -19.67 0.19 -31.38
C ARG A 357 -21.11 0.23 -31.90
N SER A 358 -22.03 -0.31 -31.11
CA SER A 358 -23.48 -0.28 -31.36
C SER A 358 -24.00 1.14 -31.47
N ILE A 359 -23.38 2.08 -30.74
CA ILE A 359 -23.55 3.53 -30.94
C ILE A 359 -22.39 4.03 -31.82
N PRO A 360 -22.65 4.40 -33.08
CA PRO A 360 -21.59 4.81 -34.00
C PRO A 360 -20.84 6.05 -33.47
N SER A 361 -19.54 5.92 -33.28
CA SER A 361 -18.69 7.03 -32.80
C SER A 361 -17.87 7.58 -33.97
N ILE A 362 -18.27 8.74 -34.49
CA ILE A 362 -17.63 9.39 -35.65
C ILE A 362 -16.74 10.55 -35.17
N CYS A 363 -15.43 10.47 -35.43
CA CYS A 363 -14.51 11.56 -35.10
C CYS A 363 -14.62 12.69 -36.14
N MET A 364 -14.89 13.92 -35.69
CA MET A 364 -15.04 15.10 -36.56
C MET A 364 -14.36 16.33 -35.94
N MET A 365 -13.88 17.26 -36.79
CA MET A 365 -13.30 18.55 -36.37
C MET A 365 -12.15 18.43 -35.33
N ARG A 366 -11.33 17.38 -35.45
CA ARG A 366 -10.27 17.08 -34.48
C ARG A 366 -9.27 18.23 -34.32
N HIS A 367 -8.95 18.95 -35.39
CA HIS A 367 -7.97 20.03 -35.35
C HIS A 367 -8.48 21.23 -34.54
N GLU A 368 -9.75 21.60 -34.75
CA GLU A 368 -10.45 22.67 -34.07
C GLU A 368 -10.68 22.31 -32.59
N ALA A 369 -11.16 21.10 -32.30
CA ALA A 369 -11.43 20.62 -30.94
C ALA A 369 -10.19 20.64 -30.03
N GLN A 370 -8.98 20.46 -30.59
CA GLN A 370 -7.73 20.55 -29.84
C GLN A 370 -7.43 21.94 -29.28
N ALA A 371 -8.16 23.00 -29.66
CA ALA A 371 -7.98 24.33 -29.10
C ALA A 371 -8.05 24.33 -27.57
N ALA A 372 -9.08 23.70 -26.99
CA ALA A 372 -9.23 23.62 -25.53
C ALA A 372 -8.07 22.87 -24.84
N PHE A 373 -7.54 21.82 -25.48
CA PHE A 373 -6.40 21.07 -24.93
C PHE A 373 -5.10 21.88 -24.97
N ARG A 374 -4.93 22.74 -25.97
CA ARG A 374 -3.80 23.67 -26.04
C ARG A 374 -3.90 24.73 -24.93
N GLU A 375 -5.08 25.31 -24.74
CA GLU A 375 -5.35 26.26 -23.64
C GLU A 375 -5.08 25.60 -22.27
N TRP A 376 -5.61 24.39 -22.04
CA TRP A 376 -5.39 23.65 -20.79
C TRP A 376 -3.90 23.33 -20.54
N ARG A 377 -3.13 23.04 -21.60
CA ARG A 377 -1.69 22.76 -21.47
C ARG A 377 -0.94 23.99 -20.96
N LEU A 378 -1.32 25.19 -21.41
CA LEU A 378 -0.66 26.45 -21.08
C LEU A 378 -1.17 27.08 -19.77
N LYS A 379 -2.35 26.66 -19.29
CA LYS A 379 -2.92 27.15 -18.03
C LYS A 379 -2.01 26.77 -16.84
N VAL A 380 -1.51 27.79 -16.15
CA VAL A 380 -0.59 27.66 -15.00
C VAL A 380 -1.31 27.45 -13.67
N ASP A 381 -2.55 27.90 -13.57
CA ASP A 381 -3.43 27.84 -12.39
C ASP A 381 -4.47 26.72 -12.51
N LYS A 382 -4.19 25.68 -13.31
CA LYS A 382 -5.10 24.55 -13.46
C LYS A 382 -5.06 23.64 -12.24
N ILE A 383 -6.22 23.08 -11.90
CA ILE A 383 -6.32 21.99 -10.94
C ILE A 383 -6.00 20.70 -11.69
N GLU A 384 -5.05 19.92 -11.18
CA GLU A 384 -4.79 18.56 -11.66
C GLU A 384 -5.85 17.62 -11.06
N TYR A 385 -6.44 16.78 -11.91
CA TYR A 385 -7.52 15.85 -11.56
C TYR A 385 -7.03 14.42 -11.51
#